data_AF-A0A4Q6A5I8-F1
#
_entry.id   AF-A0A4Q6A5I8-F1
#
_cell.length_a   1.000
_cell.length_b   1.000
_cell.length_c   1.000
_cell.angle_alpha   90.00
_cell.angle_beta   90.00
_cell.angle_gamma   90.00
#
_symmetry.space_group_name_H-M   'P 1'
#
loop_
_entity.id
_entity.type
_entity.pdbx_description
1 polymer ?
#
loop_
_entity_poly.entity_id
_entity_poly.type
_entity_poly.pdbx_seq_one_letter_code
_entity_poly.pdbx_strand_id
1 'polypeptide(L)' 'MNPSVKEQFVDYIHDLQNRICAALERADGSAKFFEDKWERPEGGGGKTRVIANGA' A
#
# COMPACT_ATOMS: atom_id res chain seq x y z
N MET A 1 4.81 10.90 -23.75
CA MET A 1 5.96 10.09 -23.28
C MET A 1 5.40 8.82 -22.69
N ASN A 2 5.97 7.65 -23.01
CA ASN A 2 5.58 6.42 -22.34
C ASN A 2 6.21 6.39 -20.93
N PRO A 3 5.46 5.96 -19.90
CA PRO A 3 6.01 5.83 -18.56
C PRO A 3 7.14 4.81 -18.56
N SER A 4 8.19 5.10 -17.78
CA SER A 4 9.31 4.21 -17.54
C SER A 4 8.83 2.91 -16.87
N VAL A 5 9.63 1.84 -17.00
CA VAL A 5 9.36 0.57 -16.30
C VAL A 5 9.23 0.78 -14.78
N LYS A 6 10.01 1.72 -14.22
CA LYS A 6 9.94 2.05 -12.80
C LYS A 6 8.56 2.60 -12.42
N GLU A 7 8.04 3.56 -13.18
CA GLU A 7 6.72 4.16 -12.91
C GLU A 7 5.61 3.13 -13.05
N GLN A 8 5.64 2.33 -14.11
CA GLN A 8 4.67 1.25 -14.31
C GLN A 8 4.69 0.23 -13.16
N PHE A 9 5.88 -0.12 -12.66
CA PHE A 9 6.02 -1.04 -11.55
C PHE A 9 5.53 -0.45 -10.22
N VAL A 10 5.78 0.84 -9.97
CA VAL A 10 5.29 1.55 -8.79
C VAL A 10 3.76 1.57 -8.76
N ASP A 11 3.13 1.88 -9.90
CA ASP A 11 1.66 1.87 -9.99
C ASP A 11 1.10 0.47 -9.77
N TYR A 12 1.71 -0.54 -10.41
CA TYR A 12 1.32 -1.93 -10.25
C TYR A 12 1.41 -2.40 -8.79
N ILE A 13 2.54 -2.14 -8.10
CA ILE A 13 2.73 -2.63 -6.74
C ILE A 13 1.83 -1.91 -5.74
N HIS A 14 1.54 -0.62 -5.96
CA HIS A 14 0.58 0.12 -5.14
C HIS A 14 -0.85 -0.37 -5.33
N ASP A 15 -1.27 -0.68 -6.55
CA ASP A 15 -2.56 -1.32 -6.81
C ASP A 15 -2.64 -2.71 -6.18
N LEU A 16 -1.58 -3.52 -6.28
CA LEU A 16 -1.52 -4.82 -5.65
C LEU A 16 -1.68 -4.71 -4.12
N GLN A 17 -0.97 -3.79 -3.47
CA GLN A 17 -1.11 -3.54 -2.04
C GLN A 17 -2.55 -3.11 -1.69
N ASN A 18 -3.19 -2.26 -2.51
CA ASN A 18 -4.60 -1.88 -2.32
C ASN A 18 -5.54 -3.08 -2.35
N ARG A 19 -5.40 -3.94 -3.37
CA ARG A 19 -6.26 -5.13 -3.53
C ARG A 19 -6.09 -6.12 -2.39
N ILE A 20 -4.86 -6.35 -1.94
CA ILE A 20 -4.57 -7.24 -0.79
C ILE A 20 -5.19 -6.68 0.49
N CYS A 21 -4.93 -5.41 0.82
CA CYS A 21 -5.50 -4.78 2.01
C CYS A 21 -7.04 -4.82 1.98
N ALA A 22 -7.67 -4.45 0.87
CA ALA A 22 -9.12 -4.46 0.74
C ALA A 22 -9.70 -5.88 0.90
N ALA A 23 -9.02 -6.91 0.39
CA ALA A 23 -9.45 -8.29 0.57
C ALA A 23 -9.37 -8.72 2.04
N LEU A 24 -8.29 -8.37 2.74
CA LEU A 24 -8.10 -8.69 4.15
C LEU A 24 -9.09 -7.94 5.05
N GLU A 25 -9.35 -6.65 4.81
CA GLU A 25 -10.37 -5.91 5.55
C GLU A 25 -11.78 -6.49 5.39
N ARG A 26 -12.11 -6.99 4.18
CA ARG A 26 -13.39 -7.67 3.95
C ARG A 26 -13.47 -9.01 4.67
N ALA A 27 -12.35 -9.73 4.76
CA ALA A 27 -12.27 -11.01 5.45
C ALA A 27 -12.34 -10.84 6.98
N ASP A 28 -11.69 -9.80 7.51
CA ASP A 28 -11.74 -9.43 8.93
C ASP A 28 -13.13 -8.90 9.33
N GLY A 29 -13.70 -8.01 8.52
CA GLY A 29 -15.05 -7.48 8.72
C GLY A 29 -15.17 -6.31 9.70
N SER A 30 -14.12 -6.00 10.49
CA SER A 30 -14.18 -4.92 11.49
C SER A 30 -12.99 -3.96 11.44
N ALA A 31 -11.76 -4.48 11.38
CA ALA A 31 -10.56 -3.68 11.39
C ALA A 31 -10.20 -3.14 10.00
N LYS A 32 -9.47 -2.03 9.99
CA LYS A 32 -9.01 -1.32 8.80
C LYS A 32 -7.51 -1.12 8.83
N PHE A 33 -6.88 -1.10 7.66
CA PHE A 33 -5.47 -0.76 7.57
C PHE A 33 -5.26 0.73 7.84
N PHE A 34 -4.34 1.04 8.75
CA PHE A 34 -3.75 2.36 8.89
C PHE A 34 -2.59 2.49 7.89
N GLU A 35 -2.60 3.54 7.07
CA GLU A 35 -1.53 3.85 6.12
C GLU A 35 -0.58 4.90 6.69
N ASP A 36 0.70 4.57 6.70
CA ASP A 36 1.79 5.49 7.02
C ASP A 36 2.65 5.72 5.77
N LYS A 37 2.63 6.94 5.25
CA LYS A 37 3.46 7.36 4.12
C LYS A 37 4.72 8.00 4.66
N TRP A 38 5.86 7.59 4.13
CA TRP A 38 7.15 8.09 4.56
C TRP A 38 8.07 8.37 3.37
N GLU A 39 8.96 9.32 3.59
CA GLU A 39 10.02 9.71 2.67
C GLU A 39 11.35 9.72 3.43
N ARG A 40 12.43 9.47 2.72
CA ARG A 40 13.78 9.48 3.26
C ARG A 40 14.49 10.78 2.90
N PRO A 41 15.25 11.40 3.82
CA PRO A 41 16.04 12.60 3.50
C PRO A 41 17.02 12.40 2.33
N GLU A 42 17.56 11.20 2.19
CA GLU A 42 18.45 10.80 1.10
C GLU A 42 17.72 10.50 -0.23
N GLY A 43 16.39 10.63 -0.25
CA GLY A 43 15.54 10.30 -1.38
C GLY A 43 14.97 8.87 -1.31
N GLY A 44 13.87 8.68 -2.02
CA GLY A 44 13.04 7.48 -1.91
C GLY A 44 12.02 7.59 -0.78
N GLY A 45 11.22 6.56 -0.62
CA GLY A 45 10.06 6.58 0.25
C GLY A 45 9.22 5.32 0.10
N GLY A 46 8.05 5.34 0.70
CA GLY A 46 7.07 4.28 0.57
C GLY A 46 5.81 4.54 1.37
N LYS A 47 4.96 3.52 1.43
CA LYS A 47 3.80 3.49 2.31
C LYS A 47 3.69 2.13 2.98
N THR A 48 3.60 2.15 4.29
CA THR A 48 3.37 0.98 5.12
C THR A 48 1.89 0.94 5.48
N ARG A 49 1.27 -0.24 5.46
CA ARG A 49 -0.09 -0.43 5.94
C ARG A 49 -0.12 -1.48 7.04
N VAL A 50 -0.68 -1.12 8.19
CA VAL A 50 -0.80 -2.00 9.35
C VAL A 50 -2.27 -2.15 9.73
N ILE A 51 -2.71 -3.38 9.96
CA ILE A 51 -4.02 -3.71 10.54
C ILE A 51 -3.77 -4.39 11.89
N ALA A 52 -4.56 -4.06 12.90
CA ALA A 52 -4.46 -4.64 14.24
C ALA A 52 -5.84 -4.60 14.92
N ASN A 53 -5.99 -5.40 15.98
CA ASN A 53 -7.25 -5.51 16.75
C ASN A 53 -8.46 -5.87 15.87
N GLY A 54 -8.28 -6.88 15.01
CA GLY A 54 -9.35 -7.50 14.22
C GLY A 54 -10.43 -8.16 15.07
N ALA A 55 -11.50 -8.61 14.41
CA ALA A 55 -12.66 -9.26 15.04
C ALA A 55 -12.30 -10.55 15.80
#